data_AF-A0A6S6XCC6-F1
#
_entry.id   AF-A0A6S6XCC6-F1
#
_cell.length_a   1.000
_cell.length_b   1.000
_cell.length_c   1.000
_cell.angle_alpha   90.00
_cell.angle_beta   90.00
_cell.angle_gamma   90.00
#
_symmetry.space_group_name_H-M   'P 1'
#
loop_
_entity.id
_entity.type
_entity.pdbx_description
1 polymer ?
#
loop_
_entity_poly.entity_id
_entity_poly.type
_entity_poly.pdbx_seq_one_letter_code
_entity_poly.pdbx_strand_id
1 'polypeptide(L)'
;MNLFAIGDVVGSIGCRFLREKLPAFKKYKGIDLVIANGENSADGNGLTPSSARYLFDSGVDVLTGGNHSFRRKESYELYDTCETLLRPANFPASAPGRGFTVVDMGRIQVGVLNLMGVVYLESMESPYDCADRLLKNAPKITVVDFHAEATGEKRSFAYYLDGKVSAIWGTHTHVQTADDCLLPKSTGYISDLGMTGTIESVLGVKPELTIQKARTKMPVRFDLLQEGPCKMDGCLFGIDEKTGRCLSAERIELT
;
A
#
# COMPACT_ATOMS: atom_id res chain seq x y z
N MET A 1 -0.24 15.48 12.69
CA MET A 1 0.53 14.37 12.13
C MET A 1 0.49 14.40 10.61
N ASN A 2 1.65 14.23 9.97
CA ASN A 2 1.81 14.03 8.53
C ASN A 2 2.10 12.55 8.26
N LEU A 3 1.20 11.88 7.54
CA LEU A 3 1.35 10.48 7.12
C LEU A 3 1.59 10.41 5.63
N PHE A 4 2.63 9.72 5.20
CA PHE A 4 2.88 9.48 3.78
C PHE A 4 2.63 8.02 3.44
N ALA A 5 1.62 7.78 2.60
CA ALA A 5 1.33 6.47 2.05
C ALA A 5 1.94 6.35 0.65
N ILE A 6 2.76 5.33 0.42
CA ILE A 6 3.48 5.08 -0.83
C ILE A 6 2.82 3.90 -1.54
N GLY A 7 2.58 4.06 -2.85
CA GLY A 7 2.00 3.02 -3.71
C GLY A 7 2.92 1.80 -3.86
N ASP A 8 2.47 0.84 -4.67
CA ASP A 8 3.13 -0.45 -4.88
C ASP A 8 4.61 -0.28 -5.26
N VAL A 9 5.54 -0.71 -4.40
CA VAL A 9 6.98 -0.66 -4.70
C VAL A 9 7.32 -1.86 -5.58
N VAL A 10 7.79 -1.59 -6.80
CA VAL A 10 8.00 -2.62 -7.84
C VAL A 10 9.47 -2.90 -8.09
N GLY A 11 9.89 -4.10 -7.70
CA GLY A 11 11.21 -4.65 -7.93
C GLY A 11 12.35 -3.94 -7.20
N SER A 12 13.56 -4.42 -7.44
CA SER A 12 14.77 -3.85 -6.86
C SER A 12 15.02 -2.42 -7.32
N ILE A 13 14.62 -2.05 -8.55
CA ILE A 13 14.71 -0.67 -9.05
C ILE A 13 13.77 0.29 -8.30
N GLY A 14 12.52 -0.09 -8.04
CA GLY A 14 11.59 0.71 -7.24
C GLY A 14 12.10 0.89 -5.81
N CYS A 15 12.64 -0.18 -5.21
CA CYS A 15 13.27 -0.10 -3.90
C CYS A 15 14.44 0.91 -3.88
N ARG A 16 15.35 0.86 -4.87
CA ARG A 16 16.49 1.78 -4.98
C ARG A 16 16.03 3.23 -5.10
N PHE A 17 15.05 3.50 -5.97
CA PHE A 17 14.51 4.85 -6.15
C PHE A 17 13.87 5.40 -4.87
N LEU A 18 13.09 4.57 -4.17
CA LEU A 18 12.51 4.94 -2.87
C LEU A 18 13.60 5.32 -1.87
N ARG A 19 14.67 4.53 -1.74
CA ARG A 19 15.78 4.82 -0.83
C ARG A 19 16.50 6.12 -1.16
N GLU A 20 16.59 6.46 -2.44
CA GLU A 20 17.22 7.71 -2.89
C GLU A 20 16.37 8.93 -2.50
N LYS A 21 15.04 8.88 -2.70
CA LYS A 21 14.16 10.04 -2.56
C LYS A 21 13.54 10.20 -1.17
N LEU A 22 13.13 9.09 -0.54
CA LEU A 22 12.30 9.11 0.68
C LEU A 22 12.94 9.85 1.86
N PRO A 23 14.23 9.67 2.21
CA PRO A 23 14.80 10.33 3.39
C PRO A 23 14.77 11.87 3.27
N ALA A 24 15.11 12.41 2.10
CA ALA A 24 15.09 13.84 1.85
C ALA A 24 13.65 14.38 1.85
N PHE A 25 12.72 13.65 1.23
CA PHE A 25 11.30 14.01 1.19
C PHE A 25 10.65 13.99 2.58
N LYS A 26 10.91 12.94 3.39
CA LYS A 26 10.47 12.81 4.79
C LYS A 26 10.89 14.02 5.62
N LYS A 27 12.15 14.46 5.47
CA LYS A 27 12.65 15.68 6.14
C LYS A 27 11.98 16.95 5.62
N TYR A 28 11.84 17.09 4.31
CA TYR A 28 11.29 18.31 3.68
C TYR A 28 9.82 18.55 4.03
N LYS A 29 8.98 17.50 3.97
CA LYS A 29 7.55 17.58 4.28
C LYS A 29 7.25 17.38 5.77
N GLY A 30 8.26 17.06 6.60
CA GLY A 30 8.07 16.76 8.01
C GLY A 30 7.12 15.59 8.23
N ILE A 31 7.38 14.47 7.54
CA ILE A 31 6.54 13.26 7.62
C ILE A 31 6.84 12.51 8.92
N ASP A 32 5.79 12.24 9.69
CA ASP A 32 5.86 11.56 10.99
C ASP A 32 5.80 10.03 10.84
N LEU A 33 5.01 9.54 9.88
CA LEU A 33 4.80 8.10 9.62
C LEU A 33 4.78 7.82 8.12
N VAL A 34 5.54 6.82 7.68
CA VAL A 34 5.59 6.33 6.30
C VAL A 34 5.05 4.92 6.23
N ILE A 35 4.06 4.70 5.36
CA ILE A 35 3.49 3.40 5.06
C ILE A 35 3.73 3.14 3.57
N ALA A 36 4.28 1.98 3.21
CA ALA A 36 4.49 1.63 1.81
C ALA A 36 3.92 0.25 1.49
N ASN A 37 3.30 0.12 0.32
CA ASN A 37 2.90 -1.20 -0.16
C ASN A 37 4.12 -1.92 -0.76
N GLY A 38 4.52 -3.01 -0.12
CA GLY A 38 5.71 -3.79 -0.48
C GLY A 38 5.44 -5.03 -1.32
N GLU A 39 4.21 -5.26 -1.79
CA GLU A 39 3.79 -6.56 -2.35
C GLU A 39 4.54 -6.97 -3.63
N ASN A 40 5.15 -6.01 -4.33
CA ASN A 40 5.94 -6.22 -5.54
C ASN A 40 7.43 -5.89 -5.37
N SER A 41 7.91 -5.71 -4.13
CA SER A 41 9.27 -5.22 -3.84
C SER A 41 10.39 -6.18 -4.28
N ALA A 42 10.08 -7.47 -4.43
CA ALA A 42 11.01 -8.46 -4.95
C ALA A 42 10.93 -8.59 -6.48
N ASP A 43 12.08 -8.83 -7.12
CA ASP A 43 12.14 -9.07 -8.57
C ASP A 43 11.33 -10.32 -8.95
N GLY A 44 10.31 -10.13 -9.78
CA GLY A 44 9.38 -11.20 -10.19
C GLY A 44 8.13 -11.36 -9.33
N ASN A 45 7.79 -10.36 -8.49
CA ASN A 45 6.64 -10.25 -7.56
C ASN A 45 6.85 -10.86 -6.15
N GLY A 46 6.00 -10.42 -5.22
CA GLY A 46 6.12 -10.72 -3.81
C GLY A 46 7.12 -9.82 -3.08
N LEU A 47 7.38 -10.18 -1.84
CA LEU A 47 8.33 -9.53 -0.95
C LEU A 47 9.31 -10.59 -0.44
N THR A 48 10.59 -10.26 -0.29
CA THR A 48 11.60 -11.10 0.37
C THR A 48 12.04 -10.45 1.70
N PRO A 49 12.67 -11.18 2.63
CA PRO A 49 13.24 -10.55 3.83
C PRO A 49 14.28 -9.47 3.50
N SER A 50 15.03 -9.65 2.40
CA SER A 50 15.97 -8.64 1.94
C SER A 50 15.28 -7.38 1.42
N SER A 51 14.20 -7.49 0.62
CA SER A 51 13.47 -6.32 0.12
C SER A 51 12.75 -5.58 1.24
N ALA A 52 12.11 -6.29 2.17
CA ALA A 52 11.49 -5.68 3.34
C ALA A 52 12.49 -4.90 4.19
N ARG A 53 13.62 -5.53 4.55
CA ARG A 53 14.68 -4.86 5.31
C ARG A 53 15.19 -3.61 4.59
N TYR A 54 15.38 -3.70 3.28
CA TYR A 54 15.82 -2.57 2.48
C TYR A 54 14.85 -1.39 2.55
N LEU A 55 13.54 -1.65 2.52
CA LEU A 55 12.51 -0.62 2.64
C LEU A 55 12.44 0.00 4.05
N PHE A 56 12.51 -0.83 5.10
CA PHE A 56 12.59 -0.34 6.48
C PHE A 56 13.83 0.53 6.69
N ASP A 57 15.01 0.07 6.25
CA ASP A 57 16.27 0.83 6.31
C ASP A 57 16.22 2.14 5.49
N SER A 58 15.26 2.27 4.57
CA SER A 58 15.03 3.47 3.75
C SER A 58 14.11 4.50 4.43
N GLY A 59 13.52 4.18 5.58
CA GLY A 59 12.66 5.07 6.36
C GLY A 59 11.16 4.80 6.25
N VAL A 60 10.77 3.64 5.70
CA VAL A 60 9.40 3.12 5.81
C VAL A 60 9.18 2.60 7.22
N ASP A 61 8.05 2.95 7.84
CA ASP A 61 7.72 2.56 9.21
C ASP A 61 6.81 1.31 9.25
N VAL A 62 5.89 1.18 8.27
CA VAL A 62 5.01 0.01 8.10
C VAL A 62 4.98 -0.42 6.63
N LEU A 63 5.08 -1.73 6.39
CA LEU A 63 4.88 -2.34 5.08
C LEU A 63 3.50 -2.97 5.02
N THR A 64 2.73 -2.64 3.99
CA THR A 64 1.49 -3.34 3.63
C THR A 64 1.73 -4.29 2.47
N GLY A 65 0.85 -5.27 2.32
CA GLY A 65 0.90 -6.28 1.28
C GLY A 65 -0.32 -6.22 0.36
N GLY A 66 -0.58 -7.33 -0.31
CA GLY A 66 -1.63 -7.45 -1.32
C GLY A 66 -1.80 -8.88 -1.78
N ASN A 67 -2.27 -9.08 -3.01
CA ASN A 67 -2.46 -10.41 -3.57
C ASN A 67 -1.14 -11.17 -3.79
N HIS A 68 0.02 -10.50 -3.77
CA HIS A 68 1.33 -11.11 -3.88
C HIS A 68 2.04 -11.43 -2.56
N SER A 69 1.43 -11.15 -1.41
CA SER A 69 2.03 -11.36 -0.08
C SER A 69 2.68 -12.73 0.10
N PHE A 70 2.04 -13.82 -0.37
CA PHE A 70 2.53 -15.19 -0.14
C PHE A 70 3.24 -15.82 -1.35
N ARG A 71 3.65 -15.04 -2.36
CA ARG A 71 4.41 -15.54 -3.53
C ARG A 71 5.80 -16.05 -3.17
N ARG A 72 6.39 -15.58 -2.07
CA ARG A 72 7.73 -15.93 -1.60
C ARG A 72 7.67 -16.67 -0.27
N LYS A 73 7.96 -17.97 -0.30
CA LYS A 73 7.94 -18.85 0.89
C LYS A 73 8.92 -18.39 1.98
N GLU A 74 10.06 -17.84 1.56
CA GLU A 74 11.08 -17.30 2.47
C GLU A 74 10.59 -16.11 3.32
N SER A 75 9.44 -15.50 3.01
CA SER A 75 8.88 -14.38 3.77
C SER A 75 7.82 -14.78 4.78
N TYR A 76 7.45 -16.06 4.86
CA TYR A 76 6.34 -16.49 5.72
C TYR A 76 6.67 -16.27 7.21
N GLU A 77 7.86 -16.66 7.64
CA GLU A 77 8.33 -16.41 9.02
C GLU A 77 8.44 -14.91 9.32
N LEU A 78 8.79 -14.09 8.32
CA LEU A 78 8.87 -12.65 8.49
C LEU A 78 7.49 -12.04 8.77
N TYR A 79 6.43 -12.53 8.12
CA TYR A 79 5.06 -12.09 8.40
C TYR A 79 4.63 -12.39 9.84
N ASP A 80 5.08 -13.50 10.43
CA ASP A 80 4.77 -13.84 11.82
C ASP A 80 5.57 -13.01 12.84
N THR A 81 6.84 -12.74 12.54
CA THR A 81 7.80 -12.13 13.47
C THR A 81 7.89 -10.61 13.38
N CYS A 82 7.59 -10.00 12.23
CA CYS A 82 7.66 -8.55 12.02
C CYS A 82 6.27 -7.91 12.20
N GLU A 83 6.08 -7.19 13.31
CA GLU A 83 4.77 -6.61 13.64
C GLU A 83 4.31 -5.47 12.72
N THR A 84 5.25 -4.86 12.00
CA THR A 84 5.02 -3.76 11.05
C THR A 84 5.04 -4.23 9.59
N LEU A 85 5.04 -5.54 9.34
CA LEU A 85 4.79 -6.12 8.02
C LEU A 85 3.38 -6.74 7.99
N LEU A 86 2.50 -6.12 7.23
CA LEU A 86 1.11 -6.51 7.10
C LEU A 86 0.85 -7.26 5.80
N ARG A 87 -0.06 -8.23 5.88
CA ARG A 87 -0.75 -8.86 4.74
C ARG A 87 -2.24 -8.48 4.79
N PRO A 88 -3.04 -8.68 3.74
CA PRO A 88 -4.46 -8.36 3.82
C PRO A 88 -5.19 -9.13 4.93
N ALA A 89 -5.95 -8.43 5.77
CA ALA A 89 -6.50 -8.96 7.01
C ALA A 89 -7.60 -10.02 6.78
N ASN A 90 -8.28 -9.95 5.64
CA ASN A 90 -9.31 -10.89 5.21
C ASN A 90 -8.77 -12.18 4.56
N PHE A 91 -7.47 -12.45 4.71
CA PHE A 91 -6.93 -13.81 4.53
C PHE A 91 -7.44 -14.77 5.62
N PRO A 92 -7.61 -16.07 5.30
CA PRO A 92 -7.95 -17.08 6.28
C PRO A 92 -7.03 -17.04 7.50
N ALA A 93 -7.56 -17.38 8.67
CA ALA A 93 -6.82 -17.33 9.94
C ALA A 93 -5.57 -18.25 9.97
N SER A 94 -5.49 -19.23 9.06
CA SER A 94 -4.31 -20.10 8.90
C SER A 94 -3.16 -19.45 8.13
N ALA A 95 -3.38 -18.30 7.49
CA ALA A 95 -2.34 -17.59 6.76
C ALA A 95 -1.36 -16.91 7.73
N PRO A 96 -0.04 -16.92 7.44
CA PRO A 96 0.96 -16.27 8.28
C PRO A 96 0.71 -14.79 8.51
N GLY A 97 1.19 -14.30 9.63
CA GLY A 97 1.19 -12.89 10.02
C GLY A 97 -0.17 -12.28 10.25
N ARG A 98 -0.18 -10.94 10.25
CA ARG A 98 -1.30 -10.10 10.66
C ARG A 98 -1.67 -9.11 9.57
N GLY A 99 -2.92 -8.65 9.59
CA GLY A 99 -3.36 -7.56 8.70
C GLY A 99 -3.69 -6.26 9.40
N PHE A 100 -3.49 -6.19 10.71
CA PHE A 100 -3.64 -4.99 11.50
C PHE A 100 -2.47 -4.86 12.48
N THR A 101 -1.96 -3.64 12.65
CA THR A 101 -0.97 -3.32 13.68
C THR A 101 -1.24 -1.95 14.29
N VAL A 102 -0.71 -1.72 15.48
CA VAL A 102 -0.76 -0.41 16.15
C VAL A 102 0.67 0.09 16.29
N VAL A 103 0.96 1.20 15.62
CA VAL A 103 2.24 1.89 15.75
C VAL A 103 2.15 2.84 16.94
N ASP A 104 2.96 2.58 17.96
CA ASP A 104 3.08 3.47 19.11
C ASP A 104 4.09 4.59 18.80
N MET A 105 3.59 5.83 18.75
CA MET A 105 4.41 7.03 18.55
C MET A 105 4.61 7.80 19.86
N GLY A 106 4.41 7.15 21.00
CA GLY A 106 4.53 7.68 22.36
C GLY A 106 3.34 8.51 22.79
N ARG A 107 3.10 9.65 22.12
CA ARG A 107 1.99 10.56 22.45
C ARG A 107 0.66 10.17 21.81
N ILE A 108 0.71 9.39 20.73
CA ILE A 108 -0.43 8.91 19.97
C ILE A 108 -0.15 7.48 19.52
N GLN A 109 -1.23 6.75 19.23
CA GLN A 109 -1.19 5.43 18.61
C GLN A 109 -1.88 5.51 17.24
N VAL A 110 -1.31 4.84 16.25
CA VAL A 110 -1.84 4.80 14.89
C VAL A 110 -2.12 3.36 14.50
N GLY A 111 -3.40 3.04 14.27
CA GLY A 111 -3.81 1.76 13.70
C GLY A 111 -3.54 1.74 12.20
N VAL A 112 -2.92 0.67 11.69
CA VAL A 112 -2.75 0.44 10.25
C VAL A 112 -3.40 -0.88 9.88
N LEU A 113 -4.36 -0.81 8.95
CA LEU A 113 -5.12 -1.95 8.45
C LEU A 113 -4.78 -2.16 6.97
N ASN A 114 -4.47 -3.38 6.59
CA ASN A 114 -4.37 -3.78 5.18
C ASN A 114 -5.51 -4.75 4.87
N LEU A 115 -6.23 -4.52 3.77
CA LEU A 115 -7.35 -5.34 3.31
C LEU A 115 -7.26 -5.55 1.80
N MET A 116 -7.90 -6.63 1.32
CA MET A 116 -7.98 -6.94 -0.11
C MET A 116 -9.43 -6.91 -0.58
N GLY A 117 -9.67 -6.28 -1.74
CA GLY A 117 -10.96 -6.37 -2.42
C GLY A 117 -11.22 -7.77 -2.97
N VAL A 118 -12.46 -8.04 -3.37
CA VAL A 118 -12.87 -9.35 -3.92
C VAL A 118 -13.38 -9.25 -5.36
N VAL A 119 -13.66 -8.05 -5.87
CA VAL A 119 -14.09 -7.89 -7.26
C VAL A 119 -12.87 -7.99 -8.18
N TYR A 120 -12.89 -8.98 -9.09
CA TYR A 120 -11.77 -9.36 -9.98
C TYR A 120 -10.54 -9.94 -9.28
N LEU A 121 -10.62 -10.19 -7.98
CA LEU A 121 -9.57 -10.82 -7.18
C LEU A 121 -10.04 -12.15 -6.60
N GLU A 122 -9.18 -12.79 -5.80
CA GLU A 122 -9.53 -14.04 -5.12
C GLU A 122 -10.74 -13.84 -4.20
N SER A 123 -11.63 -14.83 -4.16
CA SER A 123 -12.82 -14.78 -3.31
C SER A 123 -12.42 -15.02 -1.86
N MET A 124 -12.59 -14.00 -1.01
CA MET A 124 -12.13 -13.97 0.38
C MET A 124 -13.27 -13.63 1.34
N GLU A 125 -12.97 -13.56 2.65
CA GLU A 125 -13.87 -12.92 3.62
C GLU A 125 -14.20 -11.49 3.14
N SER A 126 -15.46 -11.08 3.34
CA SER A 126 -15.93 -9.73 3.07
C SER A 126 -15.01 -8.69 3.70
N PRO A 127 -14.42 -7.75 2.92
CA PRO A 127 -13.56 -6.72 3.49
C PRO A 127 -14.31 -5.79 4.46
N TYR A 128 -15.63 -5.66 4.28
CA TYR A 128 -16.51 -4.87 5.15
C TYR A 128 -16.64 -5.51 6.54
N ASP A 129 -16.96 -6.80 6.60
CA ASP A 129 -17.14 -7.52 7.86
C ASP A 129 -15.79 -7.66 8.62
N CYS A 130 -14.71 -7.87 7.86
CA CYS A 130 -13.36 -7.90 8.40
C CYS A 130 -12.98 -6.54 9.03
N ALA A 131 -13.28 -5.44 8.35
CA ALA A 131 -13.06 -4.09 8.86
C ALA A 131 -13.87 -3.83 10.14
N ASP A 132 -15.17 -4.12 10.17
CA ASP A 132 -16.01 -3.91 11.36
C ASP A 132 -15.47 -4.67 12.58
N ARG A 133 -14.98 -5.90 12.38
CA ARG A 133 -14.37 -6.71 13.44
C ARG A 133 -13.08 -6.09 13.99
N LEU A 134 -12.19 -5.61 13.11
CA LEU A 134 -10.88 -5.10 13.51
C LEU A 134 -10.93 -3.65 14.03
N LEU A 135 -11.86 -2.84 13.52
CA LEU A 135 -11.99 -1.43 13.92
C LEU A 135 -12.64 -1.22 15.28
N LYS A 136 -13.30 -2.25 15.86
CA LYS A 136 -14.01 -2.15 17.14
C LYS A 136 -13.17 -1.61 18.30
N ASN A 137 -11.88 -1.96 18.33
CA ASN A 137 -10.93 -1.52 19.38
C ASN A 137 -9.73 -0.77 18.78
N ALA A 138 -9.85 -0.29 17.54
CA ALA A 138 -8.73 0.38 16.88
C ALA A 138 -8.46 1.76 17.52
N PRO A 139 -7.20 2.24 17.48
CA PRO A 139 -6.89 3.60 17.90
C PRO A 139 -7.71 4.64 17.13
N LYS A 140 -7.93 5.81 17.74
CA LYS A 140 -8.66 6.91 17.11
C LYS A 140 -8.10 7.29 15.73
N ILE A 141 -6.77 7.33 15.63
CA ILE A 141 -6.10 7.50 14.35
C ILE A 141 -5.91 6.10 13.77
N THR A 142 -6.73 5.75 12.79
CA THR A 142 -6.60 4.48 12.07
C THR A 142 -6.63 4.76 10.58
N VAL A 143 -5.78 4.07 9.84
CA VAL A 143 -5.66 4.21 8.39
C VAL A 143 -5.72 2.87 7.68
N VAL A 144 -6.16 2.87 6.42
CA VAL A 144 -6.44 1.65 5.68
C VAL A 144 -5.80 1.67 4.30
N ASP A 145 -4.97 0.66 4.01
CA ASP A 145 -4.58 0.29 2.66
C ASP A 145 -5.54 -0.77 2.12
N PHE A 146 -6.36 -0.39 1.14
CA PHE A 146 -7.33 -1.26 0.49
C PHE A 146 -6.86 -1.70 -0.90
N HIS A 147 -6.21 -2.86 -0.94
CA HIS A 147 -5.61 -3.43 -2.14
C HIS A 147 -6.70 -4.09 -3.01
N ALA A 148 -7.15 -3.42 -4.06
CA ALA A 148 -8.33 -3.85 -4.83
C ALA A 148 -8.24 -3.44 -6.31
N GLU A 149 -8.97 -4.12 -7.18
CA GLU A 149 -9.02 -3.81 -8.61
C GLU A 149 -10.16 -2.85 -8.95
N ALA A 150 -11.40 -3.17 -8.52
CA ALA A 150 -12.57 -2.45 -8.96
C ALA A 150 -12.74 -1.08 -8.26
N THR A 151 -12.76 -0.01 -9.04
CA THR A 151 -13.00 1.36 -8.54
C THR A 151 -14.33 1.50 -7.78
N GLY A 152 -15.38 0.80 -8.22
CA GLY A 152 -16.66 0.76 -7.51
C GLY A 152 -16.56 0.13 -6.12
N GLU A 153 -15.76 -0.93 -5.96
CA GLU A 153 -15.49 -1.56 -4.66
C GLU A 153 -14.67 -0.61 -3.77
N LYS A 154 -13.62 0.03 -4.30
CA LYS A 154 -12.82 1.01 -3.56
C LYS A 154 -13.65 2.18 -3.03
N ARG A 155 -14.47 2.79 -3.90
CA ARG A 155 -15.32 3.92 -3.50
C ARG A 155 -16.39 3.53 -2.50
N SER A 156 -17.07 2.40 -2.71
CA SER A 156 -18.11 1.95 -1.78
C SER A 156 -17.54 1.62 -0.40
N PHE A 157 -16.38 0.97 -0.35
CA PHE A 157 -15.66 0.69 0.89
C PHE A 157 -15.23 1.98 1.61
N ALA A 158 -14.74 2.96 0.86
CA ALA A 158 -14.34 4.25 1.43
C ALA A 158 -15.53 5.02 2.05
N TYR A 159 -16.68 5.09 1.36
CA TYR A 159 -17.89 5.69 1.94
C TYR A 159 -18.44 4.91 3.14
N TYR A 160 -18.26 3.59 3.15
CA TYR A 160 -18.68 2.75 4.27
C TYR A 160 -17.88 3.02 5.55
N LEU A 161 -16.60 3.36 5.41
CA LEU A 161 -15.69 3.69 6.52
C LEU A 161 -15.53 5.20 6.76
N ASP A 162 -16.19 6.06 5.99
CA ASP A 162 -16.11 7.52 6.16
C ASP A 162 -16.55 7.93 7.57
N GLY A 163 -15.67 8.66 8.27
CA GLY A 163 -15.81 9.07 9.66
C GLY A 163 -15.50 7.98 10.71
N LYS A 164 -15.19 6.74 10.29
CA LYS A 164 -14.70 5.66 11.19
C LYS A 164 -13.18 5.58 11.23
N VAL A 165 -12.51 6.05 10.18
CA VAL A 165 -11.04 6.01 10.04
C VAL A 165 -10.52 7.36 9.54
N SER A 166 -9.25 7.64 9.78
CA SER A 166 -8.60 8.89 9.39
C SER A 166 -8.35 8.96 7.89
N ALA A 167 -7.84 7.90 7.28
CA ALA A 167 -7.56 7.86 5.85
C ALA A 167 -7.71 6.45 5.27
N ILE A 168 -8.09 6.37 4.00
CA ILE A 168 -8.20 5.14 3.22
C ILE A 168 -7.59 5.43 1.86
N TRP A 169 -6.73 4.55 1.38
CA TRP A 169 -6.23 4.63 0.02
C TRP A 169 -6.34 3.27 -0.66
N GLY A 170 -6.49 3.29 -1.97
CA GLY A 170 -6.34 2.10 -2.77
C GLY A 170 -4.90 1.87 -3.22
N THR A 171 -4.57 0.60 -3.42
CA THR A 171 -3.38 0.11 -4.13
C THR A 171 -3.82 -0.96 -5.14
N HIS A 172 -2.87 -1.63 -5.82
CA HIS A 172 -3.03 -2.72 -6.80
C HIS A 172 -2.95 -2.31 -8.27
N THR A 173 -3.60 -1.23 -8.70
CA THR A 173 -3.75 -0.98 -10.15
C THR A 173 -2.50 -0.38 -10.80
N HIS A 174 -1.54 0.04 -9.97
CA HIS A 174 -0.25 0.62 -10.36
C HIS A 174 -0.36 1.94 -11.15
N VAL A 175 -1.55 2.56 -11.20
CA VAL A 175 -1.78 3.84 -11.87
C VAL A 175 -2.45 4.79 -10.90
N GLN A 176 -1.73 5.84 -10.53
CA GLN A 176 -2.22 6.82 -9.57
C GLN A 176 -3.46 7.55 -10.09
N THR A 177 -4.49 7.66 -9.26
CA THR A 177 -5.72 8.40 -9.60
C THR A 177 -5.64 9.85 -9.16
N ALA A 178 -6.41 10.73 -9.80
CA ALA A 178 -6.47 12.16 -9.48
C ALA A 178 -7.73 12.54 -8.68
N ASP A 179 -8.18 11.63 -7.80
CA ASP A 179 -9.39 11.78 -6.99
C ASP A 179 -9.07 11.87 -5.48
N ASP A 180 -7.86 12.33 -5.15
CA ASP A 180 -7.48 12.61 -3.78
C ASP A 180 -8.40 13.70 -3.18
N CYS A 181 -9.01 13.39 -2.04
CA CYS A 181 -10.00 14.24 -1.42
C CYS A 181 -10.20 13.95 0.07
N LEU A 182 -11.00 14.80 0.72
CA LEU A 182 -11.66 14.49 1.98
C LEU A 182 -13.10 14.07 1.69
N LEU A 183 -13.51 12.92 2.23
CA LEU A 183 -14.89 12.47 2.19
C LEU A 183 -15.78 13.33 3.14
N PRO A 184 -17.12 13.27 3.01
CA PRO A 184 -18.03 14.14 3.76
C PRO A 184 -17.85 14.16 5.29
N LYS A 185 -17.37 13.05 5.90
CA LYS A 185 -17.08 12.96 7.34
C LYS A 185 -15.59 13.05 7.66
N SER A 186 -14.81 13.67 6.78
CA SER A 186 -13.38 14.00 6.94
C SER A 186 -12.42 12.81 6.97
N THR A 187 -12.77 11.69 6.33
CA THR A 187 -11.78 10.66 5.99
C THR A 187 -11.03 11.05 4.73
N GLY A 188 -9.69 11.02 4.76
CA GLY A 188 -8.86 11.21 3.57
C GLY A 188 -8.98 10.03 2.61
N TYR A 189 -9.05 10.29 1.31
CA TYR A 189 -9.28 9.25 0.30
C TYR A 189 -8.49 9.48 -0.99
N ILE A 190 -8.05 8.39 -1.62
CA ILE A 190 -7.61 8.32 -3.03
C ILE A 190 -7.87 6.90 -3.56
N SER A 191 -8.38 6.76 -4.79
CA SER A 191 -8.73 5.46 -5.37
C SER A 191 -7.51 4.57 -5.68
N ASP A 192 -6.39 5.11 -6.10
CA ASP A 192 -5.16 4.33 -6.21
C ASP A 192 -3.94 5.23 -6.01
N LEU A 193 -3.01 4.78 -5.16
CA LEU A 193 -1.75 5.49 -4.93
C LEU A 193 -0.81 5.43 -6.12
N GLY A 194 -0.99 4.52 -7.07
CA GLY A 194 -0.05 4.26 -8.15
C GLY A 194 1.08 3.32 -7.72
N MET A 195 2.24 3.44 -8.37
CA MET A 195 3.38 2.59 -8.10
C MET A 195 4.66 3.38 -7.90
N THR A 196 5.63 2.75 -7.21
CA THR A 196 7.01 3.20 -7.12
C THR A 196 7.89 2.27 -7.95
N GLY A 197 8.32 2.72 -9.12
CA GLY A 197 9.00 1.89 -10.11
C GLY A 197 9.27 2.61 -11.42
N THR A 198 9.56 1.86 -12.48
CA THR A 198 9.92 2.38 -13.81
C THR A 198 8.73 3.00 -14.55
N ILE A 199 8.93 4.22 -15.08
CA ILE A 199 7.87 4.98 -15.77
C ILE A 199 7.56 4.39 -17.14
N GLU A 200 8.59 4.08 -17.92
CA GLU A 200 8.46 3.63 -19.32
C GLU A 200 8.19 2.12 -19.41
N SER A 201 7.24 1.65 -18.59
CA SER A 201 6.90 0.24 -18.42
C SER A 201 5.38 0.03 -18.48
N VAL A 202 4.95 -1.23 -18.57
CA VAL A 202 3.54 -1.60 -18.37
C VAL A 202 3.40 -2.15 -16.97
N LEU A 203 3.05 -1.27 -16.03
CA LEU A 203 2.89 -1.58 -14.60
C LEU A 203 4.17 -2.20 -13.97
N GLY A 204 5.35 -1.75 -14.42
CA GLY A 204 6.67 -2.26 -14.02
C GLY A 204 7.24 -3.36 -14.93
N VAL A 205 6.42 -3.97 -15.78
CA VAL A 205 6.83 -5.05 -16.69
C VAL A 205 7.33 -4.47 -18.01
N LYS A 206 8.31 -5.14 -18.63
CA LYS A 206 8.78 -4.80 -19.98
C LYS A 206 7.63 -4.76 -21.00
N PRO A 207 7.42 -3.65 -21.73
CA PRO A 207 6.27 -3.49 -22.62
C PRO A 207 6.11 -4.62 -23.64
N GLU A 208 7.20 -5.09 -24.26
CA GLU A 208 7.19 -6.11 -25.29
C GLU A 208 6.60 -7.45 -24.80
N LEU A 209 6.79 -7.81 -23.53
CA LEU A 209 6.26 -9.04 -22.94
C LEU A 209 4.75 -8.97 -22.75
N THR A 210 4.25 -7.81 -22.31
CA THR A 210 2.82 -7.58 -22.15
C THR A 210 2.10 -7.54 -23.50
N ILE A 211 2.72 -6.89 -24.50
CA ILE A 211 2.23 -6.85 -25.89
C ILE A 211 2.20 -8.26 -26.49
N GLN A 212 3.26 -9.05 -26.31
CA GLN A 212 3.32 -10.42 -26.80
C GLN A 212 2.19 -11.25 -26.20
N LYS A 213 1.99 -11.21 -24.87
CA LYS A 213 0.90 -11.93 -24.20
C LYS A 213 -0.47 -11.48 -24.73
N ALA A 214 -0.69 -10.17 -24.86
CA ALA A 214 -1.94 -9.61 -25.34
C ALA A 214 -2.28 -10.02 -26.79
N ARG A 215 -1.27 -10.04 -27.68
CA ARG A 215 -1.44 -10.38 -29.10
C ARG A 215 -1.57 -11.88 -29.34
N THR A 216 -0.69 -12.68 -28.72
CA THR A 216 -0.58 -14.12 -29.00
C THR A 216 -1.52 -14.96 -28.15
N LYS A 217 -1.97 -14.41 -27.00
CA LYS A 217 -2.68 -15.15 -25.94
C LYS A 217 -1.89 -16.34 -25.37
N MET A 218 -0.62 -16.50 -25.74
CA MET A 218 0.25 -17.55 -25.23
C MET A 218 0.86 -17.15 -23.88
N PRO A 219 1.24 -18.13 -23.04
CA PRO A 219 2.00 -17.85 -21.82
C PRO A 219 3.30 -17.10 -22.12
N VAL A 220 3.51 -15.99 -21.41
CA VAL A 220 4.76 -15.21 -21.44
C VAL A 220 5.24 -15.08 -20.01
N ARG A 221 6.52 -15.35 -19.77
CA ARG A 221 7.15 -15.07 -18.48
C ARG A 221 7.37 -13.57 -18.38
N PHE A 222 6.71 -12.93 -17.42
CA PHE A 222 6.93 -11.52 -17.14
C PHE A 222 8.30 -11.29 -16.49
N ASP A 223 8.93 -10.20 -16.91
CA ASP A 223 10.19 -9.70 -16.40
C ASP A 223 10.05 -8.19 -16.18
N LEU A 224 10.60 -7.69 -15.09
CA LEU A 224 10.50 -6.28 -14.74
C LEU A 224 11.47 -5.47 -15.61
N LEU A 225 11.08 -4.25 -15.96
CA LEU A 225 12.01 -3.29 -16.55
C LEU A 225 12.90 -2.74 -15.42
N GLN A 226 14.21 -3.02 -15.49
CA GLN A 226 15.19 -2.72 -14.43
C GLN A 226 16.09 -1.53 -14.76
N GLU A 227 15.70 -0.71 -15.74
CA GLU A 227 16.44 0.45 -16.22
C GLU A 227 15.46 1.59 -16.61
N GLY A 228 16.00 2.78 -16.81
CA GLY A 228 15.22 3.95 -17.22
C GLY A 228 14.72 4.81 -16.04
N PRO A 229 13.95 5.87 -16.34
CA PRO A 229 13.44 6.79 -15.34
C PRO A 229 12.44 6.09 -14.42
N CYS A 230 12.47 6.46 -13.14
CA CYS A 230 11.58 5.94 -12.11
C CYS A 230 10.75 7.06 -11.51
N LYS A 231 9.65 6.66 -10.89
CA LYS A 231 8.85 7.54 -10.05
C LYS A 231 8.46 6.89 -8.74
N MET A 232 8.07 7.70 -7.78
CA MET A 232 7.48 7.29 -6.51
C MET A 232 6.15 8.01 -6.36
N ASP A 233 5.08 7.24 -6.51
CA ASP A 233 3.72 7.71 -6.32
C ASP A 233 3.27 7.47 -4.85
N GLY A 234 2.53 8.42 -4.30
CA GLY A 234 1.94 8.30 -2.97
C GLY A 234 0.93 9.41 -2.66
N CYS A 235 0.46 9.46 -1.43
CA CYS A 235 -0.41 10.52 -0.94
C CYS A 235 0.00 10.95 0.47
N LEU A 236 0.12 12.25 0.66
CA LEU A 236 0.41 12.86 1.94
C LEU A 236 -0.89 13.26 2.63
N PHE A 237 -1.16 12.65 3.77
CA PHE A 237 -2.32 12.92 4.60
C PHE A 237 -1.94 13.76 5.82
N GLY A 238 -2.61 14.90 5.98
CA GLY A 238 -2.56 15.68 7.21
C GLY A 238 -3.67 15.20 8.15
N ILE A 239 -3.33 14.80 9.37
CA ILE A 239 -4.27 14.25 10.35
C ILE A 239 -4.20 15.07 11.65
N ASP A 240 -5.37 15.49 12.13
CA ASP A 240 -5.54 16.09 13.45
C ASP A 240 -5.47 15.00 14.52
N GLU A 241 -4.45 15.08 15.37
CA GLU A 241 -4.19 14.08 16.41
C GLU A 241 -5.23 14.06 17.53
N LYS A 242 -5.91 15.18 17.78
CA LYS A 242 -6.93 15.28 18.82
C LYS A 242 -8.23 14.65 18.35
N THR A 243 -8.63 14.92 17.11
CA THR A 243 -9.93 14.51 16.57
C THR A 243 -9.88 13.23 15.75
N GLY A 244 -8.71 12.84 15.23
CA GLY A 244 -8.55 11.73 14.29
C GLY A 244 -9.03 12.03 12.87
N ARG A 245 -9.50 13.26 12.60
CA ARG A 245 -9.98 13.67 11.28
C ARG A 245 -8.82 13.99 10.35
N CYS A 246 -8.98 13.67 9.08
CA CYS A 246 -8.06 14.12 8.04
C CYS A 246 -8.36 15.58 7.69
N LEU A 247 -7.30 16.37 7.59
CA LEU A 247 -7.31 17.79 7.28
C LEU A 247 -6.91 18.07 5.82
N SER A 248 -6.15 17.15 5.21
CA SER A 248 -5.70 17.26 3.82
C SER A 248 -5.31 15.89 3.26
N ALA A 249 -5.58 15.69 1.98
CA ALA A 249 -5.02 14.61 1.17
C ALA A 249 -4.36 15.28 -0.05
N GLU A 250 -3.06 15.08 -0.23
CA GLU A 250 -2.27 15.66 -1.33
C GLU A 250 -1.61 14.50 -2.09
N ARG A 251 -2.06 14.23 -3.32
CA ARG A 251 -1.36 13.31 -4.22
C ARG A 251 0.08 13.77 -4.48
N ILE A 252 1.02 12.85 -4.38
CA ILE A 252 2.46 13.07 -4.61
C ILE A 252 2.94 12.16 -5.74
N GLU A 253 3.72 12.75 -6.65
CA GLU A 253 4.55 12.04 -7.62
C GLU A 253 5.96 12.65 -7.57
N LEU A 254 6.97 11.82 -7.35
CA LEU A 254 8.38 12.23 -7.36
C LEU A 254 9.11 11.50 -8.48
N THR A 255 9.93 12.24 -9.25
CA THR A 255 10.78 11.72 -10.34
C THR A 255 12.26 12.02 -10.09
#